data_AF-A0A8H6UDP1-F1
#
_entry.id   AF-A0A8H6UDP1-F1
#
_cell.length_a   1.000
_cell.length_b   1.000
_cell.length_c   1.000
_cell.angle_alpha   90.00
_cell.angle_beta   90.00
_cell.angle_gamma   90.00
#
_symmetry.space_group_name_H-M   'P 1'
#
loop_
_entity.id
_entity.type
_entity.pdbx_description
1 polymer ?
#
loop_
_entity_poly.entity_id
_entity_poly.type
_entity_poly.pdbx_seq_one_letter_code
_entity_poly.pdbx_strand_id
1 'polypeptide(L)'
;MAEMAEKTQLQPPFSLSLHNARKQETQSKDGSVAKTTDRSQSQDVLLRLPTIARTADHHVFLVQDDIQTFLSMDLDLSRVNIIHNLLWMAGRPMNARPLQRQKMMGFELRPTERSDLHLLKFSNKLLVKPLPEYILDHDFWTRYLCSSRTLHESACGLLLSYMWLVCTPLDLQLAHEHGLVPQDVTWGWWKVFVTEFYAHIDVNALDSVNKRYQFGELRLGRINTIYRVRFFLSHFIRGYLYGYNRYVVFYERNFAWMLMVFATFSLVLSAMQVAAAVPRLNGNAAFQDTTYGFVILSIVVVAVFLGVLSTLFTGIYVFNMFAAISQCRRERIKREKLARERRSSLPH
;
A
#
# COMPACT_ATOMS: atom_id res chain seq x y z
N MET A 1 12.44 39.56 -16.13
CA MET A 1 12.83 38.48 -17.05
C MET A 1 11.86 37.34 -16.81
N ALA A 2 10.86 37.23 -17.67
CA ALA A 2 9.83 36.22 -17.60
C ALA A 2 10.41 34.92 -18.20
N GLU A 3 10.68 33.95 -17.34
CA GLU A 3 11.09 32.62 -17.75
C GLU A 3 9.85 31.92 -18.33
N MET A 4 9.79 31.88 -19.67
CA MET A 4 8.87 31.02 -20.38
C MET A 4 9.20 29.58 -19.98
N ALA A 5 8.42 29.03 -19.05
CA ALA A 5 8.39 27.60 -18.81
C ALA A 5 7.88 26.93 -20.10
N GLU A 6 8.83 26.54 -20.94
CA GLU A 6 8.64 25.60 -22.03
C GLU A 6 7.82 24.44 -21.49
N LYS A 7 6.58 24.28 -21.97
CA LYS A 7 5.79 23.08 -21.67
C LYS A 7 6.49 21.92 -22.35
N THR A 8 7.48 21.33 -21.67
CA THR A 8 8.11 20.08 -22.09
C THR A 8 6.96 19.07 -22.23
N GLN A 9 6.63 18.71 -23.47
CA GLN A 9 5.59 17.73 -23.73
C GLN A 9 6.05 16.42 -23.10
N LEU A 10 5.24 15.87 -22.19
CA LEU A 10 5.53 14.59 -21.57
C LEU A 10 5.51 13.51 -22.65
N GLN A 11 6.58 12.71 -22.70
CA GLN A 11 6.73 11.62 -23.66
C GLN A 11 6.75 10.27 -22.94
N PRO A 12 6.35 9.18 -23.62
CA PRO A 12 6.54 7.83 -23.12
C PRO A 12 8.03 7.54 -22.88
N PRO A 13 8.41 6.75 -21.86
CA PRO A 13 9.82 6.51 -21.53
C PRO A 13 10.47 5.41 -22.40
N PHE A 14 9.86 5.04 -23.51
CA PHE A 14 10.33 4.02 -24.46
C PHE A 14 9.75 4.30 -25.84
N SER A 15 10.30 3.69 -26.89
CA SER A 15 9.98 3.96 -28.28
C SER A 15 8.73 3.20 -28.76
N LEU A 16 8.03 3.80 -29.74
CA LEU A 16 6.94 3.12 -30.46
C LEU A 16 7.43 1.90 -31.23
N SER A 17 8.69 1.90 -31.71
CA SER A 17 9.31 0.75 -32.38
C SER A 17 9.40 -0.47 -31.47
N LEU A 18 9.78 -0.29 -30.21
CA LEU A 18 9.86 -1.38 -29.23
C LEU A 18 8.49 -1.97 -28.92
N HIS A 19 7.47 -1.11 -28.83
CA HIS A 19 6.08 -1.52 -28.68
C HIS A 19 5.60 -2.39 -29.84
N ASN A 20 5.88 -1.95 -31.08
CA ASN A 20 5.51 -2.69 -32.28
C ASN A 20 6.24 -4.04 -32.39
N ALA A 21 7.52 -4.10 -31.99
CA ALA A 21 8.29 -5.34 -31.97
C ALA A 21 7.66 -6.40 -31.05
N ARG A 22 7.19 -5.98 -29.86
CA ARG A 22 6.48 -6.88 -28.93
C ARG A 22 5.23 -7.49 -29.57
N LYS A 23 4.41 -6.64 -30.20
CA LYS A 23 3.15 -7.06 -30.84
C LYS A 23 3.37 -8.04 -32.00
N GLN A 24 4.44 -7.86 -32.79
CA GLN A 24 4.80 -8.77 -33.88
C GLN A 24 5.21 -10.16 -33.36
N GLU A 25 5.97 -10.24 -32.26
CA GLU A 25 6.34 -11.52 -31.64
C GLU A 25 5.12 -12.29 -31.12
N THR A 26 4.10 -11.58 -30.58
CA THR A 26 2.85 -12.20 -30.13
C THR A 26 2.03 -12.75 -31.30
N GLN A 27 1.86 -11.97 -32.38
CA GLN A 27 1.09 -12.39 -33.56
C GLN A 27 1.74 -13.56 -34.32
N SER A 28 3.07 -13.61 -34.36
CA SER A 28 3.79 -14.73 -35.00
C SER A 28 3.59 -16.07 -34.26
N LYS A 29 3.24 -16.05 -32.97
CA LYS A 29 2.98 -17.26 -32.18
C LYS A 29 1.54 -17.78 -32.33
N ASP A 30 0.57 -16.90 -32.61
CA ASP A 30 -0.86 -17.23 -32.68
C ASP A 30 -1.37 -17.59 -34.08
N GLY A 31 -0.50 -17.68 -35.10
CA GLY A 31 -0.80 -18.35 -36.37
C GLY A 31 -1.90 -17.74 -37.27
N SER A 32 -2.45 -16.57 -36.96
CA SER A 32 -3.49 -15.93 -37.77
C SER A 32 -3.00 -14.61 -38.38
N VAL A 33 -2.72 -14.64 -39.68
CA VAL A 33 -2.38 -13.46 -40.48
C VAL A 33 -3.68 -12.71 -40.81
N ALA A 34 -4.11 -11.82 -39.92
CA ALA A 34 -5.16 -10.85 -40.22
C ALA A 34 -4.61 -9.43 -40.09
N LYS A 35 -4.46 -8.73 -41.22
CA LYS A 35 -4.13 -7.30 -41.28
C LYS A 35 -5.15 -6.51 -40.46
N THR A 36 -4.82 -6.14 -39.24
CA THR A 36 -5.70 -5.36 -38.36
C THR A 36 -5.25 -3.90 -38.33
N THR A 37 -6.14 -3.01 -38.75
CA THR A 37 -5.99 -1.56 -38.83
C THR A 37 -5.76 -0.93 -37.44
N ASP A 38 -5.01 0.18 -37.33
CA ASP A 38 -4.64 0.89 -36.07
C ASP A 38 -5.77 1.03 -35.02
N ARG A 39 -7.04 1.14 -35.45
CA ARG A 39 -8.20 1.25 -34.56
C ARG A 39 -8.49 -0.01 -33.74
N SER A 40 -8.26 -1.21 -34.27
CA SER A 40 -8.50 -2.45 -33.52
C SER A 40 -7.43 -2.70 -32.46
N GLN A 41 -6.22 -2.18 -32.67
CA GLN A 41 -5.05 -2.48 -31.84
C GLN A 41 -5.02 -1.69 -30.52
N SER A 42 -5.56 -0.47 -30.51
CA SER A 42 -5.79 0.26 -29.27
C SER A 42 -6.95 -0.30 -28.46
N GLN A 43 -7.90 -1.00 -29.11
CA GLN A 43 -9.02 -1.61 -28.43
C GLN A 43 -8.58 -2.83 -27.61
N ASP A 44 -7.55 -3.58 -28.03
CA ASP A 44 -7.06 -4.76 -27.30
C ASP A 44 -6.59 -4.45 -25.87
N VAL A 45 -5.86 -3.35 -25.67
CA VAL A 45 -5.41 -2.93 -24.32
C VAL A 45 -6.58 -2.45 -23.47
N LEU A 46 -7.54 -1.75 -24.08
CA LEU A 46 -8.76 -1.30 -23.40
C LEU A 46 -9.65 -2.48 -22.97
N LEU A 47 -9.62 -3.59 -23.71
CA LEU A 47 -10.33 -4.82 -23.36
C LEU A 47 -9.72 -5.54 -22.14
N ARG A 48 -8.43 -5.32 -21.87
CA ARG A 48 -7.72 -5.91 -20.71
C ARG A 48 -7.82 -5.06 -19.44
N LEU A 49 -8.43 -3.87 -19.53
CA LEU A 49 -8.73 -3.05 -18.35
C LEU A 49 -9.78 -3.74 -17.46
N PRO A 50 -9.81 -3.41 -16.15
CA PRO A 50 -10.84 -3.93 -15.25
C PRO A 50 -12.25 -3.56 -15.74
N THR A 51 -13.24 -4.39 -15.42
CA THR A 51 -14.62 -4.15 -15.84
C THR A 51 -15.26 -2.96 -15.13
N ILE A 52 -15.04 -2.85 -13.82
CA ILE A 52 -15.58 -1.79 -12.97
C ILE A 52 -14.52 -1.20 -12.06
N ALA A 53 -14.66 0.09 -11.77
CA ALA A 53 -13.92 0.76 -10.72
C ALA A 53 -14.87 1.30 -9.66
N ARG A 54 -14.33 1.53 -8.46
CA ARG A 54 -15.09 2.03 -7.31
C ARG A 54 -14.38 3.21 -6.71
N THR A 55 -15.07 4.32 -6.64
CA THR A 55 -14.59 5.51 -5.94
C THR A 55 -14.61 5.32 -4.42
N ALA A 56 -14.02 6.26 -3.69
CA ALA A 56 -14.02 6.27 -2.24
C ALA A 56 -15.43 6.33 -1.62
N ASP A 57 -16.42 6.91 -2.32
CA ASP A 57 -17.82 6.98 -1.90
C ASP A 57 -18.66 5.77 -2.37
N HIS A 58 -17.99 4.68 -2.79
CA HIS A 58 -18.61 3.44 -3.28
C HIS A 58 -19.46 3.61 -4.54
N HIS A 59 -19.29 4.70 -5.28
CA HIS A 59 -19.88 4.82 -6.61
C HIS A 59 -19.17 3.87 -7.57
N VAL A 60 -19.96 3.10 -8.32
CA VAL A 60 -19.48 2.09 -9.27
C VAL A 60 -19.71 2.62 -10.68
N PHE A 61 -18.67 2.58 -11.50
CA PHE A 61 -18.73 2.95 -12.91
C PHE A 61 -17.94 1.93 -13.75
N LEU A 62 -18.26 1.86 -15.04
CA LEU A 62 -17.51 1.05 -16.00
C LEU A 62 -16.22 1.78 -16.34
N VAL A 63 -15.08 1.07 -16.29
CA VAL A 63 -13.77 1.69 -16.55
C VAL A 63 -13.67 2.25 -17.97
N GLN A 64 -14.34 1.61 -18.93
CA GLN A 64 -14.36 2.04 -20.33
C GLN A 64 -15.01 3.43 -20.51
N ASP A 65 -15.96 3.78 -19.64
CA ASP A 65 -16.65 5.07 -19.70
C ASP A 65 -15.80 6.21 -19.14
N ASP A 66 -14.96 5.93 -18.14
CA ASP A 66 -14.10 6.91 -17.48
C ASP A 66 -12.71 6.33 -17.11
N ILE A 67 -11.88 6.19 -18.13
CA ILE A 67 -10.52 5.66 -17.99
C ILE A 67 -9.65 6.59 -17.14
N GLN A 68 -9.84 7.90 -17.24
CA GLN A 68 -8.99 8.87 -16.53
C GLN A 68 -9.20 8.82 -15.02
N THR A 69 -10.46 8.76 -14.58
CA THR A 69 -10.75 8.57 -13.16
C THR A 69 -10.21 7.23 -12.66
N PHE A 70 -10.35 6.15 -13.45
CA PHE A 70 -9.74 4.86 -13.12
C PHE A 70 -8.22 4.97 -12.93
N LEU A 71 -7.48 5.56 -13.87
CA LEU A 71 -6.02 5.70 -13.82
C LEU A 71 -5.57 6.54 -12.62
N SER A 72 -6.30 7.62 -12.32
CA SER A 72 -6.02 8.47 -11.15
C SER A 72 -6.13 7.71 -9.83
N MET A 73 -6.99 6.68 -9.77
CA MET A 73 -7.13 5.81 -8.59
C MET A 73 -6.14 4.64 -8.60
N ASP A 74 -5.91 4.03 -9.76
CA ASP A 74 -5.03 2.86 -9.89
C ASP A 74 -3.56 3.22 -9.57
N LEU A 75 -3.12 4.40 -10.03
CA LEU A 75 -1.79 4.96 -9.81
C LEU A 75 -1.73 5.99 -8.67
N ASP A 76 -2.74 6.02 -7.79
CA ASP A 76 -2.76 6.94 -6.66
C ASP A 76 -1.65 6.62 -5.65
N LEU A 77 -0.83 7.64 -5.36
CA LEU A 77 0.24 7.60 -4.37
C LEU A 77 0.09 8.72 -3.32
N SER A 78 -1.01 9.47 -3.36
CA SER A 78 -1.29 10.62 -2.48
C SER A 78 -1.09 10.27 -1.01
N ARG A 79 -1.59 9.11 -0.58
CA ARG A 79 -1.50 8.62 0.80
C ARG A 79 -0.05 8.44 1.26
N VAL A 80 0.82 7.84 0.45
CA VAL A 80 2.24 7.72 0.82
C VAL A 80 2.92 9.08 0.77
N ASN A 81 2.56 9.90 -0.23
CA ASN A 81 3.18 11.19 -0.47
C ASN A 81 2.97 12.20 0.65
N ILE A 82 1.86 12.11 1.38
CA ILE A 82 1.59 12.93 2.57
C ILE A 82 2.59 12.65 3.69
N ILE A 83 3.05 11.40 3.83
CA ILE A 83 3.99 10.99 4.89
C ILE A 83 5.44 10.87 4.39
N HIS A 84 5.74 11.39 3.20
CA HIS A 84 7.03 11.20 2.53
C HIS A 84 8.22 11.56 3.44
N ASN A 85 8.15 12.70 4.13
CA ASN A 85 9.21 13.18 5.03
C ASN A 85 9.45 12.28 6.26
N LEU A 86 8.57 11.31 6.51
CA LEU A 86 8.67 10.35 7.61
C LEU A 86 9.04 8.94 7.11
N LEU A 87 9.15 8.72 5.80
CA LEU A 87 9.42 7.40 5.23
C LEU A 87 10.80 6.85 5.59
N TRP A 88 11.75 7.71 5.97
CA TRP A 88 13.05 7.31 6.50
C TRP A 88 12.92 6.39 7.73
N MET A 89 11.83 6.53 8.50
CA MET A 89 11.55 5.59 9.60
C MET A 89 11.13 4.23 9.06
N ALA A 90 10.43 4.16 7.93
CA ALA A 90 9.91 2.92 7.36
C ALA A 90 10.90 2.14 6.48
N GLY A 91 11.84 2.82 5.84
CA GLY A 91 12.88 2.24 5.00
C GLY A 91 13.98 3.24 4.69
N ARG A 92 15.09 2.75 4.14
CA ARG A 92 16.18 3.60 3.66
C ARG A 92 15.88 4.03 2.22
N PRO A 93 16.32 5.22 1.79
CA PRO A 93 16.20 5.66 0.40
C PRO A 93 17.19 4.86 -0.45
N MET A 94 16.79 3.65 -0.84
CA MET A 94 17.57 2.73 -1.66
C MET A 94 16.65 2.02 -2.64
N ASN A 95 17.21 1.59 -3.77
CA ASN A 95 16.52 0.79 -4.77
C ASN A 95 15.96 -0.49 -4.16
N ALA A 96 14.87 -1.01 -4.72
CA ALA A 96 14.33 -2.31 -4.32
C ALA A 96 15.35 -3.42 -4.66
N ARG A 97 15.31 -4.51 -3.90
CA ARG A 97 16.16 -5.68 -4.20
C ARG A 97 15.49 -6.54 -5.27
N PRO A 98 16.29 -7.21 -6.13
CA PRO A 98 15.77 -8.13 -7.14
C PRO A 98 14.90 -9.25 -6.56
N LEU A 99 13.99 -9.78 -7.36
CA LEU A 99 13.00 -10.80 -6.95
C LEU A 99 13.66 -12.04 -6.37
N GLN A 100 14.73 -12.55 -6.98
CA GLN A 100 15.47 -13.69 -6.47
C GLN A 100 16.04 -13.43 -5.07
N ARG A 101 16.49 -12.19 -4.81
CA ARG A 101 16.96 -11.81 -3.47
C ARG A 101 15.82 -11.73 -2.47
N GLN A 102 14.62 -11.32 -2.87
CA GLN A 102 13.43 -11.38 -2.00
C GLN A 102 13.13 -12.82 -1.59
N LYS A 103 13.13 -13.74 -2.56
CA LYS A 103 12.89 -15.17 -2.35
C LYS A 103 13.93 -15.77 -1.41
N MET A 104 15.21 -15.46 -1.63
CA MET A 104 16.32 -15.89 -0.75
C MET A 104 16.17 -15.40 0.70
N MET A 105 15.62 -14.19 0.89
CA MET A 105 15.33 -13.65 2.22
C MET A 105 14.06 -14.25 2.87
N GLY A 106 13.42 -15.22 2.23
CA GLY A 106 12.20 -15.87 2.74
C GLY A 106 10.93 -15.04 2.57
N PHE A 107 10.92 -14.05 1.67
CA PHE A 107 9.69 -13.31 1.36
C PHE A 107 8.82 -14.06 0.36
N GLU A 108 7.54 -14.19 0.69
CA GLU A 108 6.48 -14.59 -0.21
C GLU A 108 5.95 -13.35 -0.96
N LEU A 109 5.92 -13.43 -2.30
CA LEU A 109 5.37 -12.37 -3.14
C LEU A 109 3.84 -12.43 -3.10
N ARG A 110 3.20 -11.30 -2.83
CA ARG A 110 1.74 -11.19 -2.74
C ARG A 110 1.25 -10.10 -3.69
N PRO A 111 0.45 -10.43 -4.72
CA PRO A 111 -0.06 -9.45 -5.66
C PRO A 111 -1.02 -8.47 -4.98
N THR A 112 -1.01 -7.21 -5.43
CA THR A 112 -1.97 -6.19 -4.99
C THR A 112 -2.30 -5.24 -6.14
N GLU A 113 -3.56 -4.87 -6.32
CA GLU A 113 -3.90 -3.89 -7.37
C GLU A 113 -3.53 -2.44 -7.00
N ARG A 114 -3.26 -2.15 -5.72
CA ARG A 114 -3.03 -0.77 -5.29
C ARG A 114 -1.57 -0.35 -5.42
N SER A 115 -1.33 0.75 -6.13
CA SER A 115 0.02 1.32 -6.30
C SER A 115 0.63 1.79 -4.97
N ASP A 116 -0.18 2.32 -4.07
CA ASP A 116 0.25 2.81 -2.75
C ASP A 116 0.75 1.69 -1.80
N LEU A 117 0.46 0.41 -2.13
CA LEU A 117 0.92 -0.78 -1.41
C LEU A 117 2.11 -1.48 -2.09
N HIS A 118 2.46 -1.09 -3.30
CA HIS A 118 3.57 -1.67 -4.04
C HIS A 118 4.89 -1.52 -3.25
N LEU A 119 5.66 -2.61 -3.15
CA LEU A 119 6.91 -2.75 -2.37
C LEU A 119 6.78 -2.57 -0.86
N LEU A 120 5.60 -2.85 -0.29
CA LEU A 120 5.43 -2.87 1.17
C LEU A 120 5.67 -4.26 1.75
N LYS A 121 6.57 -4.32 2.73
CA LYS A 121 6.91 -5.54 3.48
C LYS A 121 6.05 -5.66 4.73
N PHE A 122 5.45 -6.82 4.92
CA PHE A 122 4.72 -7.18 6.13
C PHE A 122 5.00 -8.64 6.52
N SER A 123 5.58 -8.83 7.72
CA SER A 123 6.05 -10.14 8.16
C SER A 123 7.02 -10.75 7.15
N ASN A 124 6.71 -11.91 6.59
CA ASN A 124 7.44 -12.59 5.52
C ASN A 124 6.80 -12.38 4.14
N LYS A 125 6.00 -11.32 3.94
CA LYS A 125 5.29 -11.04 2.69
C LYS A 125 5.77 -9.73 2.08
N LEU A 126 5.95 -9.71 0.76
CA LEU A 126 6.18 -8.51 -0.03
C LEU A 126 4.96 -8.26 -0.91
N LEU A 127 4.28 -7.13 -0.70
CA LEU A 127 3.19 -6.70 -1.55
C LEU A 127 3.76 -6.10 -2.84
N VAL A 128 3.36 -6.63 -3.99
CA VAL A 128 3.82 -6.19 -5.30
C VAL A 128 2.61 -5.98 -6.20
N LYS A 129 2.47 -4.80 -6.79
CA LYS A 129 1.49 -4.56 -7.85
C LYS A 129 1.96 -5.21 -9.15
N PRO A 130 1.21 -6.17 -9.73
CA PRO A 130 1.51 -6.71 -11.06
C PRO A 130 1.62 -5.59 -12.08
N LEU A 131 2.51 -5.74 -13.05
CA LEU A 131 2.79 -4.72 -14.05
C LEU A 131 1.60 -4.65 -15.02
N PRO A 132 0.80 -3.57 -14.98
CA PRO A 132 -0.36 -3.47 -15.84
C PRO A 132 0.07 -3.35 -17.29
N GLU A 133 -0.61 -4.06 -18.18
CA GLU A 133 -0.23 -4.08 -19.59
C GLU A 133 -0.31 -2.72 -20.27
N TYR A 134 -1.26 -1.88 -19.84
CA TYR A 134 -1.41 -0.52 -20.36
C TYR A 134 -0.18 0.36 -20.11
N ILE A 135 0.66 0.04 -19.12
CA ILE A 135 1.92 0.75 -18.84
C ILE A 135 3.01 0.33 -19.83
N LEU A 136 2.86 -0.81 -20.50
CA LEU A 136 3.79 -1.27 -21.52
C LEU A 136 3.33 -0.92 -22.94
N ASP A 137 2.21 -0.20 -23.11
CA ASP A 137 1.68 0.22 -24.41
C ASP A 137 1.97 1.70 -24.69
N HIS A 138 2.76 1.97 -25.72
CA HIS A 138 3.22 3.33 -26.05
C HIS A 138 2.06 4.30 -26.39
N ASP A 139 1.03 3.82 -27.08
CA ASP A 139 -0.12 4.64 -27.49
C ASP A 139 -0.97 5.02 -26.28
N PHE A 140 -1.09 4.11 -25.31
CA PHE A 140 -1.77 4.35 -24.05
C PHE A 140 -1.09 5.45 -23.24
N TRP A 141 0.26 5.48 -23.22
CA TRP A 141 0.99 6.58 -22.61
C TRP A 141 0.65 7.91 -23.25
N THR A 142 0.78 7.99 -24.57
CA THR A 142 0.55 9.22 -25.33
C THR A 142 -0.86 9.76 -25.13
N ARG A 143 -1.88 8.88 -25.07
CA ARG A 143 -3.28 9.27 -24.94
C ARG A 143 -3.71 9.59 -23.51
N TYR A 144 -3.27 8.79 -22.52
CA TYR A 144 -3.81 8.85 -21.16
C TYR A 144 -2.78 9.25 -20.11
N LEU A 145 -1.58 8.66 -20.10
CA LEU A 145 -0.60 8.90 -19.02
C LEU A 145 0.17 10.21 -19.17
N CYS A 146 0.52 10.61 -20.39
CA CYS A 146 1.21 11.88 -20.68
C CYS A 146 0.31 13.10 -20.55
N SER A 147 -1.01 12.91 -20.39
CA SER A 147 -1.97 14.01 -20.19
C SER A 147 -1.81 14.71 -18.83
N SER A 148 -1.23 14.02 -17.85
CA SER A 148 -0.99 14.53 -16.50
C SER A 148 0.41 14.18 -16.03
N ARG A 149 1.14 15.20 -15.55
CA ARG A 149 2.45 15.01 -14.92
C ARG A 149 2.40 14.04 -13.74
N THR A 150 1.34 14.06 -12.95
CA THR A 150 1.22 13.18 -11.78
C THR A 150 1.05 11.71 -12.18
N LEU A 151 0.28 11.44 -13.24
CA LEU A 151 0.11 10.08 -13.76
C LEU A 151 1.40 9.58 -14.40
N HIS A 152 2.06 10.42 -15.20
CA HIS A 152 3.35 10.13 -15.82
C HIS A 152 4.41 9.78 -14.76
N GLU A 153 4.60 10.62 -13.75
CA GLU A 153 5.56 10.39 -12.66
C GLU A 153 5.25 9.11 -11.86
N SER A 154 3.97 8.83 -11.60
CA SER A 154 3.54 7.60 -10.91
C SER A 154 3.79 6.35 -11.77
N ALA A 155 3.48 6.40 -13.06
CA ALA A 155 3.70 5.28 -13.99
C ALA A 155 5.19 5.02 -14.23
N CYS A 156 6.00 6.06 -14.41
CA CYS A 156 7.46 5.95 -14.53
C CYS A 156 8.06 5.36 -13.25
N GLY A 157 7.57 5.79 -12.08
CA GLY A 157 7.99 5.23 -10.81
C GLY A 157 7.65 3.74 -10.66
N LEU A 158 6.48 3.31 -11.13
CA LEU A 158 6.12 1.89 -11.15
C LEU A 158 7.01 1.09 -12.12
N LEU A 159 7.33 1.63 -13.31
CA LEU A 159 8.29 0.99 -14.22
C LEU A 159 9.70 0.88 -13.61
N LEU A 160 10.19 1.95 -13.02
CA LEU A 160 11.47 2.00 -12.32
C LEU A 160 11.55 0.91 -11.23
N SER A 161 10.47 0.71 -10.49
CA SER A 161 10.42 -0.33 -9.47
C SER A 161 10.62 -1.74 -10.04
N TYR A 162 10.12 -1.99 -11.25
CA TYR A 162 10.30 -3.28 -11.94
C TYR A 162 11.71 -3.44 -12.51
N MET A 163 12.37 -2.37 -12.93
CA MET A 163 13.80 -2.43 -13.29
C MET A 163 14.68 -2.89 -12.13
N TRP A 164 14.32 -2.53 -10.90
CA TRP A 164 15.03 -3.01 -9.70
C TRP A 164 14.70 -4.45 -9.31
N LEU A 165 13.46 -4.87 -9.60
CA LEU A 165 12.97 -6.22 -9.28
C LEU A 165 13.48 -7.26 -10.28
N VAL A 166 13.57 -6.90 -11.57
CA VAL A 166 13.88 -7.82 -12.67
C VAL A 166 15.24 -7.50 -13.29
N CYS A 167 16.31 -7.94 -12.61
CA CYS A 167 17.69 -7.66 -13.02
C CYS A 167 18.35 -8.81 -13.79
N THR A 168 17.81 -10.02 -13.69
CA THR A 168 18.38 -11.24 -14.31
C THR A 168 17.30 -12.07 -15.00
N PRO A 169 17.67 -13.00 -15.92
CA PRO A 169 16.70 -13.92 -16.52
C PRO A 169 15.92 -14.74 -15.49
N LEU A 170 16.57 -15.09 -14.37
CA LEU A 170 15.94 -15.80 -13.26
C LEU A 170 14.87 -14.93 -12.58
N ASP A 171 15.13 -13.64 -12.40
CA ASP A 171 14.13 -12.72 -11.86
C ASP A 171 12.92 -12.59 -12.79
N LEU A 172 13.13 -12.57 -14.11
CA LEU A 172 12.03 -12.54 -15.09
C LEU A 172 11.21 -13.84 -15.03
N GLN A 173 11.87 -14.99 -14.93
CA GLN A 173 11.17 -16.27 -14.73
C GLN A 173 10.32 -16.24 -13.45
N LEU A 174 10.88 -15.77 -12.33
CA LEU A 174 10.12 -15.62 -11.08
C LEU A 174 8.96 -14.65 -11.21
N ALA A 175 9.12 -13.57 -11.98
CA ALA A 175 8.07 -12.61 -12.26
C ALA A 175 6.91 -13.27 -13.03
N HIS A 176 7.20 -14.10 -14.03
CA HIS A 176 6.19 -14.88 -14.75
C HIS A 176 5.51 -15.93 -13.86
N GLU A 177 6.27 -16.66 -13.04
CA GLU A 177 5.74 -17.65 -12.09
C GLU A 177 4.70 -17.05 -11.14
N HIS A 178 4.88 -15.78 -10.75
CA HIS A 178 3.97 -15.08 -9.84
C HIS A 178 2.96 -14.16 -10.55
N GLY A 179 2.90 -14.21 -11.90
CA GLY A 179 1.99 -13.37 -12.68
C GLY A 179 2.23 -11.86 -12.52
N LEU A 180 3.47 -11.45 -12.23
CA LEU A 180 3.83 -10.05 -12.00
C LEU A 180 4.11 -9.29 -13.30
N VAL A 181 4.44 -9.99 -14.38
CA VAL A 181 4.73 -9.43 -15.70
C VAL A 181 3.95 -10.26 -16.73
N PRO A 182 3.44 -9.64 -17.82
CA PRO A 182 2.77 -10.37 -18.89
C PRO A 182 3.65 -11.47 -19.50
N GLN A 183 3.06 -12.64 -19.79
CA GLN A 183 3.79 -13.84 -20.23
C GLN A 183 4.47 -13.71 -21.61
N ASP A 184 4.06 -12.72 -22.39
CA ASP A 184 4.64 -12.41 -23.70
C ASP A 184 5.96 -11.63 -23.61
N VAL A 185 6.33 -11.12 -22.43
CA VAL A 185 7.57 -10.37 -22.22
C VAL A 185 8.78 -11.31 -22.21
N THR A 186 9.63 -11.22 -23.23
CA THR A 186 10.88 -12.00 -23.29
C THR A 186 12.04 -11.27 -22.62
N TRP A 187 13.09 -12.00 -22.21
CA TRP A 187 14.30 -11.39 -21.66
C TRP A 187 15.02 -10.47 -22.67
N GLY A 188 15.01 -10.85 -23.95
CA GLY A 188 15.56 -10.03 -25.02
C GLY A 188 14.86 -8.69 -25.10
N TRP A 189 13.53 -8.70 -25.14
CA TRP A 189 12.70 -7.50 -25.14
C TRP A 189 12.89 -6.67 -23.87
N TRP A 190 12.87 -7.30 -22.69
CA TRP A 190 13.05 -6.62 -21.40
C TRP A 190 14.36 -5.83 -21.32
N LYS A 191 15.48 -6.39 -21.82
CA LYS A 191 16.76 -5.67 -21.87
C LYS A 191 16.71 -4.41 -22.72
N VAL A 192 16.07 -4.47 -23.89
CA VAL A 192 15.93 -3.29 -24.76
C VAL A 192 15.02 -2.25 -24.09
N PHE A 193 13.91 -2.69 -23.51
CA PHE A 193 13.00 -1.84 -22.74
C PHE A 193 13.70 -1.09 -21.61
N VAL A 194 14.47 -1.80 -20.78
CA VAL A 194 15.25 -1.21 -19.69
C VAL A 194 16.28 -0.21 -20.21
N THR A 195 16.92 -0.51 -21.35
CA THR A 195 17.91 0.38 -21.97
C THR A 195 17.27 1.68 -22.46
N GLU A 196 16.14 1.60 -23.14
CA GLU A 196 15.39 2.79 -23.57
C GLU A 196 14.89 3.59 -22.37
N PHE A 197 14.29 2.94 -21.37
CA PHE A 197 13.82 3.63 -20.16
C PHE A 197 14.95 4.36 -19.43
N TYR A 198 16.11 3.71 -19.27
CA TYR A 198 17.29 4.30 -18.63
C TYR A 198 17.80 5.54 -19.38
N ALA A 199 17.64 5.60 -20.70
CA ALA A 199 18.05 6.75 -21.49
C ALA A 199 17.10 7.96 -21.35
N HIS A 200 15.82 7.73 -21.04
CA HIS A 200 14.80 8.78 -20.94
C HIS A 200 14.59 9.28 -19.50
N ILE A 201 14.82 8.43 -18.50
CA ILE A 201 14.56 8.71 -17.08
C ILE A 201 15.86 8.57 -16.29
N ASP A 202 16.25 9.63 -15.57
CA ASP A 202 17.40 9.57 -14.66
C ASP A 202 17.05 8.72 -13.42
N VAL A 203 17.46 7.46 -13.47
CA VAL A 203 17.22 6.47 -12.41
C VAL A 203 18.02 6.73 -11.13
N ASN A 204 18.95 7.70 -11.14
CA ASN A 204 19.74 8.08 -9.96
C ASN A 204 19.25 9.38 -9.34
N ALA A 205 18.86 10.37 -10.16
CA ALA A 205 18.32 11.65 -9.67
C ALA A 205 16.87 11.52 -9.17
N LEU A 206 16.06 10.66 -9.79
CA LEU A 206 14.67 10.36 -9.38
C LEU A 206 13.75 11.60 -9.31
N ASP A 207 14.06 12.64 -10.09
CA ASP A 207 13.35 13.91 -10.17
C ASP A 207 12.10 13.85 -11.08
N SER A 208 12.13 12.94 -12.05
CA SER A 208 11.09 12.68 -13.05
C SER A 208 10.14 11.53 -12.66
N VAL A 209 10.27 11.00 -11.45
CA VAL A 209 9.39 9.95 -10.90
C VAL A 209 8.72 10.42 -9.62
N ASN A 210 7.59 9.81 -9.29
CA ASN A 210 6.88 10.14 -8.07
C ASN A 210 7.78 9.89 -6.84
N LYS A 211 7.85 10.85 -5.92
CA LYS A 211 8.71 10.80 -4.72
C LYS A 211 8.53 9.55 -3.84
N ARG A 212 7.40 8.82 -3.95
CA ARG A 212 7.26 7.48 -3.36
C ARG A 212 8.43 6.57 -3.73
N TYR A 213 8.89 6.62 -4.98
CA TYR A 213 9.92 5.75 -5.54
C TYR A 213 11.34 6.26 -5.29
N GLN A 214 11.54 7.26 -4.43
CA GLN A 214 12.88 7.48 -3.83
C GLN A 214 13.23 6.39 -2.80
N PHE A 215 12.22 5.62 -2.38
CA PHE A 215 12.35 4.48 -1.49
C PHE A 215 11.89 3.23 -2.25
N GLY A 216 12.70 2.18 -2.28
CA GLY A 216 12.27 0.88 -2.78
C GLY A 216 11.31 0.20 -1.79
N GLU A 217 11.86 -0.71 -1.00
CA GLU A 217 11.09 -1.48 -0.02
C GLU A 217 10.83 -0.70 1.26
N LEU A 218 9.58 -0.63 1.68
CA LEU A 218 9.20 -0.01 2.94
C LEU A 218 8.53 -1.01 3.88
N ARG A 219 8.74 -0.87 5.19
CA ARG A 219 8.11 -1.73 6.19
C ARG A 219 6.71 -1.21 6.53
N LEU A 220 5.67 -1.98 6.17
CA LEU A 220 4.28 -1.63 6.45
C LEU A 220 4.02 -1.42 7.95
N GLY A 221 4.68 -2.19 8.82
CA GLY A 221 4.58 -2.01 10.27
C GLY A 221 4.95 -0.60 10.73
N ARG A 222 6.01 -0.03 10.15
CA ARG A 222 6.50 1.31 10.50
C ARG A 222 5.66 2.42 9.85
N ILE A 223 5.19 2.20 8.62
CA ILE A 223 4.19 3.09 8.00
C ILE A 223 2.91 3.15 8.84
N ASN A 224 2.43 2.02 9.35
CA ASN A 224 1.29 1.99 10.26
C ASN A 224 1.55 2.80 11.53
N THR A 225 2.74 2.72 12.12
CA THR A 225 3.11 3.55 13.27
C THR A 225 3.08 5.04 12.93
N ILE A 226 3.66 5.45 11.79
CA ILE A 226 3.62 6.83 11.30
C ILE A 226 2.18 7.32 11.20
N TYR A 227 1.32 6.54 10.55
CA TYR A 227 -0.09 6.89 10.36
C TYR A 227 -0.84 6.99 11.69
N ARG A 228 -0.59 6.08 12.64
CA ARG A 228 -1.24 6.10 13.96
C ARG A 228 -0.82 7.30 14.80
N VAL A 229 0.45 7.71 14.72
CA VAL A 229 0.96 8.86 15.47
C VAL A 229 0.52 10.17 14.81
N ARG A 230 0.71 10.30 13.49
CA ARG A 230 0.43 11.54 12.74
C ARG A 230 -1.06 11.82 12.57
N PHE A 231 -1.86 10.76 12.42
CA PHE A 231 -3.30 10.81 12.19
C PHE A 231 -4.04 10.06 13.29
N PHE A 232 -3.65 10.31 14.54
CA PHE A 232 -4.21 9.68 15.73
C PHE A 232 -5.75 9.68 15.73
N LEU A 233 -6.38 10.82 15.44
CA LEU A 233 -7.84 10.92 15.49
C LEU A 233 -8.58 10.11 14.41
N SER A 234 -7.97 9.82 13.26
CA SER A 234 -8.66 9.16 12.12
C SER A 234 -8.15 7.76 11.79
N HIS A 235 -6.88 7.45 12.09
CA HIS A 235 -6.23 6.20 11.68
C HIS A 235 -5.62 5.40 12.85
N PHE A 236 -5.91 5.75 14.11
CA PHE A 236 -5.36 5.04 15.28
C PHE A 236 -5.62 3.53 15.26
N ILE A 237 -6.81 3.10 14.81
CA ILE A 237 -7.17 1.68 14.75
C ILE A 237 -6.77 1.05 13.42
N ARG A 238 -7.07 1.76 12.31
CA ARG A 238 -7.00 1.21 10.97
C ARG A 238 -5.58 1.18 10.41
N GLY A 239 -4.72 2.13 10.81
CA GLY A 239 -3.39 2.33 10.24
C GLY A 239 -3.44 2.64 8.74
N TYR A 240 -2.32 2.43 8.04
CA TYR A 240 -2.19 2.63 6.61
C TYR A 240 -2.82 1.49 5.78
N LEU A 241 -2.59 0.24 6.18
CA LEU A 241 -3.31 -0.91 5.64
C LEU A 241 -3.88 -1.74 6.79
N TYR A 242 -5.20 -1.93 6.76
CA TYR A 242 -5.94 -2.75 7.71
C TYR A 242 -5.91 -4.21 7.28
N GLY A 243 -5.07 -5.02 7.93
CA GLY A 243 -5.15 -6.47 7.79
C GLY A 243 -6.28 -7.00 8.65
N TYR A 244 -7.25 -7.69 8.04
CA TYR A 244 -8.43 -8.26 8.73
C TYR A 244 -8.10 -9.15 9.95
N ASN A 245 -6.88 -9.71 10.03
CA ASN A 245 -6.41 -10.55 11.16
C ASN A 245 -5.44 -9.85 12.13
N ARG A 246 -5.22 -8.55 11.99
CA ARG A 246 -4.12 -7.89 12.73
C ARG A 246 -4.49 -7.44 14.13
N TYR A 247 -5.76 -7.48 14.51
CA TYR A 247 -6.15 -7.28 15.90
C TYR A 247 -5.53 -8.38 16.77
N VAL A 248 -5.75 -9.65 16.41
CA VAL A 248 -5.21 -10.81 17.13
C VAL A 248 -3.67 -10.78 17.16
N VAL A 249 -2.99 -10.61 16.02
CA VAL A 249 -1.52 -10.63 15.98
C VAL A 249 -0.88 -9.41 16.67
N PHE A 250 -1.51 -8.24 16.59
CA PHE A 250 -1.08 -7.08 17.38
C PHE A 250 -1.28 -7.37 18.87
N TYR A 251 -2.42 -7.94 19.25
CA TYR A 251 -2.69 -8.33 20.63
C TYR A 251 -1.71 -9.39 21.13
N GLU A 252 -1.50 -10.51 20.43
CA GLU A 252 -0.55 -11.56 20.84
C GLU A 252 0.86 -11.01 21.06
N ARG A 253 1.36 -10.16 20.16
CA ARG A 253 2.71 -9.60 20.28
C ARG A 253 2.82 -8.53 21.36
N ASN A 254 1.74 -7.80 21.62
CA ASN A 254 1.69 -6.84 22.73
C ASN A 254 1.37 -7.51 24.08
N PHE A 255 0.65 -8.62 24.05
CA PHE A 255 0.27 -9.38 25.24
C PHE A 255 1.49 -9.96 25.92
N ALA A 256 2.52 -10.37 25.16
CA ALA A 256 3.78 -10.80 25.73
C ALA A 256 4.46 -9.72 26.61
N TRP A 257 4.52 -8.44 26.18
CA TRP A 257 5.12 -7.39 27.01
C TRP A 257 4.21 -6.99 28.17
N MET A 258 2.88 -6.97 27.97
CA MET A 258 1.93 -6.70 29.05
C MET A 258 2.00 -7.79 30.12
N LEU A 259 2.10 -9.06 29.71
CA LEU A 259 2.27 -10.22 30.58
C LEU A 259 3.61 -10.15 31.32
N MET A 260 4.69 -9.72 30.64
CA MET A 260 5.99 -9.54 31.28
C MET A 260 5.93 -8.46 32.39
N VAL A 261 5.35 -7.30 32.08
CA VAL A 261 5.14 -6.23 33.08
C VAL A 261 4.31 -6.74 34.25
N PHE A 262 3.17 -7.39 33.97
CA PHE A 262 2.32 -7.97 34.99
C PHE A 262 3.05 -9.03 35.84
N ALA A 263 3.83 -9.92 35.21
CA ALA A 263 4.61 -10.93 35.90
C ALA A 263 5.70 -10.31 36.79
N THR A 264 6.38 -9.25 36.33
CA THR A 264 7.34 -8.51 37.16
C THR A 264 6.66 -7.86 38.36
N PHE A 265 5.53 -7.17 38.18
CA PHE A 265 4.78 -6.60 39.30
C PHE A 265 4.28 -7.67 40.27
N SER A 266 3.75 -8.78 39.76
CA SER A 266 3.30 -9.92 40.57
C SER A 266 4.44 -10.54 41.37
N LEU A 267 5.63 -10.68 40.76
CA LEU A 267 6.82 -11.20 41.43
C LEU A 267 7.29 -10.27 42.54
N VAL A 268 7.36 -8.95 42.27
CA VAL A 268 7.74 -7.95 43.28
C VAL A 268 6.74 -7.93 44.43
N LEU A 269 5.44 -7.95 44.14
CA LEU A 269 4.37 -8.02 45.15
C LEU A 269 4.50 -9.30 46.00
N SER A 270 4.80 -10.44 45.38
CA SER A 270 5.01 -11.70 46.10
C SER A 270 6.25 -11.65 46.99
N ALA A 271 7.37 -11.07 46.51
CA ALA A 271 8.58 -10.88 47.30
C ALA A 271 8.34 -9.94 48.49
N MET A 272 7.52 -8.89 48.30
CA MET A 272 7.11 -7.98 49.37
C MET A 272 6.24 -8.68 50.42
N GLN A 273 5.33 -9.55 50.02
CA GLN A 273 4.54 -10.37 50.96
C GLN A 273 5.45 -11.23 51.85
N VAL A 274 6.48 -11.85 51.26
CA VAL A 274 7.47 -12.63 52.02
C VAL A 274 8.29 -11.74 52.94
N ALA A 275 8.76 -10.58 52.46
CA ALA A 275 9.54 -9.65 53.27
C ALA A 275 8.74 -9.07 54.45
N ALA A 276 7.44 -8.82 54.27
CA ALA A 276 6.52 -8.41 55.34
C ALA A 276 6.31 -9.50 56.40
N ALA A 277 6.54 -10.77 56.08
CA ALA A 277 6.47 -11.88 57.05
C ALA A 277 7.77 -12.06 57.86
N VAL A 278 8.89 -11.42 57.46
CA VAL A 278 10.17 -11.52 58.18
C VAL A 278 10.17 -10.57 59.37
N PRO A 279 10.33 -11.05 60.63
CA PRO A 279 10.20 -10.22 61.83
C PRO A 279 11.12 -8.99 61.87
N ARG A 280 12.35 -9.10 61.34
CA ARG A 280 13.33 -8.00 61.28
C ARG A 280 12.90 -6.85 60.36
N LEU A 281 12.16 -7.16 59.30
CA LEU A 281 11.69 -6.18 58.31
C LEU A 281 10.30 -5.67 58.67
N ASN A 282 9.44 -6.56 59.16
CA ASN A 282 8.08 -6.21 59.60
C ASN A 282 8.08 -5.18 60.73
N GLY A 283 9.03 -5.24 61.66
CA GLY A 283 9.12 -4.26 62.76
C GLY A 283 9.65 -2.87 62.36
N ASN A 284 10.07 -2.67 61.10
CA ASN A 284 10.66 -1.41 60.65
C ASN A 284 9.61 -0.52 59.96
N ALA A 285 9.27 0.61 60.59
CA ALA A 285 8.27 1.56 60.07
C ALA A 285 8.61 2.08 58.65
N ALA A 286 9.87 2.37 58.36
CA ALA A 286 10.29 2.84 57.04
C ALA A 286 10.06 1.78 55.93
N PHE A 287 10.19 0.50 56.30
CA PHE A 287 9.92 -0.61 55.40
C PHE A 287 8.41 -0.78 55.14
N GLN A 288 7.58 -0.64 56.19
CA GLN A 288 6.12 -0.71 56.08
C GLN A 288 5.57 0.43 55.22
N ASP A 289 6.02 1.67 55.42
CA ASP A 289 5.59 2.84 54.66
C ASP A 289 5.95 2.71 53.17
N THR A 290 7.16 2.24 52.88
CA THR A 290 7.62 2.02 51.49
C THR A 290 6.81 0.92 50.81
N THR A 291 6.55 -0.18 51.51
CA THR A 291 5.76 -1.31 51.00
C THR A 291 4.31 -0.89 50.74
N TYR A 292 3.70 -0.13 51.66
CA TYR A 292 2.36 0.41 51.50
C TYR A 292 2.24 1.32 50.27
N GLY A 293 3.18 2.25 50.10
CA GLY A 293 3.22 3.14 48.94
C GLY A 293 3.35 2.39 47.62
N PHE A 294 4.22 1.37 47.55
CA PHE A 294 4.42 0.56 46.35
C PHE A 294 3.19 -0.27 45.98
N VAL A 295 2.50 -0.85 46.97
CA VAL A 295 1.27 -1.62 46.77
C VAL A 295 0.16 -0.74 46.19
N ILE A 296 -0.07 0.43 46.79
CA ILE A 296 -1.07 1.38 46.30
C ILE A 296 -0.72 1.87 44.89
N LEU A 297 0.53 2.25 44.65
CA LEU A 297 0.99 2.68 43.33
C LEU A 297 0.75 1.59 42.28
N SER A 298 1.06 0.34 42.59
CA SER A 298 0.85 -0.79 41.68
C SER A 298 -0.63 -1.01 41.35
N ILE A 299 -1.51 -0.95 42.36
CA ILE A 299 -2.96 -1.05 42.18
C ILE A 299 -3.48 0.09 41.30
N VAL A 300 -3.06 1.33 41.58
CA VAL A 300 -3.46 2.51 40.82
C VAL A 300 -3.00 2.41 39.37
N VAL A 301 -1.75 2.02 39.12
CA VAL A 301 -1.21 1.87 37.76
C VAL A 301 -2.00 0.83 36.96
N VAL A 302 -2.30 -0.33 37.54
CA VAL A 302 -3.09 -1.38 36.88
C VAL A 302 -4.53 -0.90 36.63
N ALA A 303 -5.16 -0.26 37.62
CA ALA A 303 -6.52 0.26 37.49
C ALA A 303 -6.63 1.35 36.42
N VAL A 304 -5.70 2.30 36.39
CA VAL A 304 -5.62 3.36 35.36
C VAL A 304 -5.40 2.75 34.00
N PHE A 305 -4.48 1.79 33.86
CA PHE A 305 -4.21 1.12 32.59
C PHE A 305 -5.45 0.40 32.04
N LEU A 306 -6.12 -0.40 32.88
CA LEU A 306 -7.36 -1.11 32.50
C LEU A 306 -8.51 -0.14 32.20
N GLY A 307 -8.62 0.95 32.97
CA GLY A 307 -9.63 1.98 32.77
C GLY A 307 -9.46 2.73 31.45
N VAL A 308 -8.22 3.14 31.13
CA VAL A 308 -7.88 3.76 29.84
C VAL A 308 -8.16 2.80 28.69
N LEU A 309 -7.72 1.55 28.79
CA LEU A 309 -7.94 0.54 27.77
C LEU A 309 -9.44 0.33 27.52
N SER A 310 -10.21 0.10 28.59
CA SER A 310 -11.67 -0.10 28.52
C SER A 310 -12.40 1.11 27.94
N THR A 311 -12.01 2.32 28.33
CA THR A 311 -12.62 3.56 27.81
C THR A 311 -12.34 3.73 26.32
N LEU A 312 -11.10 3.51 25.89
CA LEU A 312 -10.74 3.54 24.47
C LEU A 312 -11.51 2.48 23.68
N PHE A 313 -11.60 1.24 24.18
CA PHE A 313 -12.31 0.16 23.50
C PHE A 313 -13.79 0.46 23.35
N THR A 314 -14.46 0.86 24.42
CA THR A 314 -15.88 1.20 24.40
C THR A 314 -16.13 2.40 23.51
N GLY A 315 -15.32 3.46 23.62
CA GLY A 315 -15.47 4.65 22.78
C GLY A 315 -15.32 4.35 21.29
N ILE A 316 -14.33 3.54 20.93
CA ILE A 316 -14.09 3.09 19.55
C ILE A 316 -15.23 2.21 19.05
N TYR A 317 -15.69 1.27 19.87
CA TYR A 317 -16.81 0.38 19.52
C TYR A 317 -18.08 1.19 19.26
N VAL A 318 -18.43 2.10 20.17
CA VAL A 318 -19.60 2.96 20.06
C VAL A 318 -19.49 3.88 18.85
N PHE A 319 -18.33 4.52 18.62
CA PHE A 319 -18.09 5.34 17.44
C PHE A 319 -18.25 4.55 16.14
N ASN A 320 -17.61 3.38 16.02
CA ASN A 320 -17.71 2.53 14.83
C ASN A 320 -19.14 2.02 14.62
N MET A 321 -19.86 1.69 15.69
CA MET A 321 -21.27 1.29 15.64
C MET A 321 -22.15 2.43 15.11
N PHE A 322 -22.03 3.64 15.67
CA PHE A 322 -22.76 4.81 15.18
C PHE A 322 -22.39 5.19 13.75
N ALA A 323 -21.10 5.13 13.38
CA ALA A 323 -20.64 5.35 12.02
C ALA A 323 -21.25 4.31 11.05
N ALA A 324 -21.26 3.03 11.42
CA ALA A 324 -21.86 1.97 10.60
C ALA A 324 -23.38 2.14 10.45
N ILE A 325 -24.10 2.43 11.54
CA ILE A 325 -25.56 2.65 11.51
C ILE A 325 -25.90 3.88 10.67
N SER A 326 -25.21 5.00 10.88
CA SER A 326 -25.45 6.24 10.14
C SER A 326 -25.11 6.09 8.65
N GLN A 327 -24.01 5.41 8.32
CA GLN A 327 -23.66 5.09 6.94
C GLN A 327 -24.72 4.19 6.28
N CYS A 328 -25.18 3.13 6.97
CA CYS A 328 -26.24 2.25 6.46
C CYS A 328 -27.54 3.02 6.17
N ARG A 329 -27.96 3.89 7.09
CA ARG A 329 -29.16 4.75 6.89
C ARG A 329 -28.99 5.70 5.71
N ARG A 330 -27.85 6.39 5.60
CA ARG A 330 -27.55 7.34 4.51
C ARG A 330 -27.54 6.63 3.15
N GLU A 331 -26.88 5.48 3.05
CA GLU A 331 -26.82 4.68 1.84
C GLU A 331 -28.19 4.14 1.42
N ARG A 332 -29.02 3.71 2.39
CA ARG A 332 -30.40 3.28 2.11
C ARG A 332 -31.21 4.42 1.49
N ILE A 333 -31.17 5.62 2.08
CA ILE A 333 -31.89 6.79 1.56
C ILE A 333 -31.38 7.19 0.17
N LYS A 334 -30.05 7.20 -0.04
CA LYS A 334 -29.44 7.50 -1.34
C LYS A 334 -29.91 6.52 -2.42
N ARG A 335 -29.92 5.23 -2.12
CA ARG A 335 -30.40 4.17 -3.04
C ARG A 335 -31.89 4.31 -3.35
N GLU A 336 -32.72 4.61 -2.34
CA GLU A 336 -34.15 4.85 -2.54
C GLU A 336 -34.42 6.07 -3.43
N LYS A 337 -33.66 7.17 -3.25
CA LYS A 337 -33.75 8.36 -4.09
C LYS A 337 -33.39 8.05 -5.55
N LEU A 338 -32.25 7.39 -5.78
CA LEU A 338 -31.81 6.98 -7.13
C LEU A 338 -32.82 6.03 -7.80
N ALA A 339 -33.44 5.13 -7.04
CA ALA A 339 -34.47 4.23 -7.55
C ALA A 339 -35.80 4.92 -7.86
N ARG A 340 -36.12 6.05 -7.21
CA ARG A 340 -37.27 6.90 -7.54
C ARG A 340 -37.00 7.71 -8.80
N GLU A 341 -35.84 8.36 -8.88
CA GLU A 341 -35.41 9.15 -10.05
C GLU A 341 -35.41 8.30 -11.33
N ARG A 342 -34.87 7.08 -11.27
CA ARG A 342 -34.89 6.14 -12.39
C ARG A 342 -36.32 5.76 -12.82
N ARG A 343 -37.24 5.61 -11.87
CA ARG A 343 -38.64 5.27 -12.17
C ARG A 343 -39.38 6.44 -12.81
N SER A 344 -39.10 7.67 -12.40
CA SER A 344 -39.67 8.88 -13.01
C SER A 344 -39.09 9.22 -14.39
N SER A 345 -37.91 8.69 -14.74
CA SER A 345 -37.25 8.97 -16.02
C SER A 345 -37.55 7.96 -17.12
N LEU A 346 -38.32 6.90 -16.84
CA LEU A 346 -38.75 5.93 -17.85
C LEU A 346 -39.96 6.49 -18.60
N PRO A 347 -39.94 6.57 -19.94
CA PRO A 347 -41.12 6.95 -20.71
C PRO A 347 -42.23 5.91 -20.49
N HIS A 348 -43.47 6.40 -20.29
CA HIS A 348 -44.66 5.60 -20.04
C HIS A 348 -45.07 4.74 -21.23
#